data_AF-A0A938N4Y6-F1
#
_entry.id   AF-A0A938N4Y6-F1
#
_cell.length_a   1.000
_cell.length_b   1.000
_cell.length_c   1.000
_cell.angle_alpha   90.00
_cell.angle_beta   90.00
_cell.angle_gamma   90.00
#
_symmetry.space_group_name_H-M   'P 1'
#
loop_
_entity.id
_entity.type
_entity.pdbx_description
1 polymer ?
#
loop_
_entity_poly.entity_id
_entity_poly.type
_entity_poly.pdbx_seq_one_letter_code
_entity_poly.pdbx_strand_id
1 'polypeptide(L)' 'MRLVIRPAAAPAAAIDVTNAVVAAIARELDRVHHGNDTLNWLEAEQIVTDLLRRANGECEIAGRGLEPLEALDCGAAL' A
#
# COMPACT_ATOMS: atom_id res chain seq x y z
N MET A 1 3.70 6.88 8.41
CA MET A 1 3.34 5.46 8.20
C MET A 1 4.60 4.60 8.29
N ARG A 2 4.51 3.36 8.80
CA ARG A 2 5.65 2.43 8.85
C ARG A 2 5.20 0.99 8.58
N LEU A 3 5.79 0.34 7.58
CA LEU A 3 5.57 -1.07 7.22
C LEU A 3 6.77 -1.91 7.67
N VAL A 4 6.55 -2.78 8.65
CA VAL A 4 7.58 -3.64 9.23
C VAL A 4 7.21 -5.11 8.99
N ILE A 5 8.12 -5.86 8.39
CA ILE A 5 7.96 -7.30 8.17
C ILE A 5 8.83 -8.06 9.17
N ARG A 6 8.27 -9.16 9.70
CA ARG A 6 9.00 -10.17 10.48
C ARG A 6 9.13 -11.43 9.63
N PRO A 7 10.32 -11.73 9.09
CA PRO A 7 10.50 -12.91 8.26
C PRO A 7 10.21 -14.19 9.05
N ALA A 8 9.53 -15.16 8.45
CA ALA A 8 9.25 -16.44 9.11
C ALA A 8 10.54 -17.20 9.50
N ALA A 9 11.59 -17.08 8.68
CA ALA A 9 12.91 -17.67 8.95
C ALA A 9 13.68 -16.96 10.09
N ALA A 10 13.30 -15.73 10.44
CA ALA A 10 13.94 -14.92 11.47
C ALA A 10 12.90 -14.04 12.19
N PRO A 11 12.00 -14.62 13.01
CA PRO A 11 10.84 -13.91 13.57
C PRO A 11 11.23 -12.84 14.60
N ALA A 12 12.44 -12.93 15.15
CA ALA A 12 13.02 -11.91 16.03
C ALA A 12 13.51 -10.67 15.26
N ALA A 13 13.71 -10.77 13.94
CA ALA A 13 14.09 -9.64 13.11
C ALA A 13 12.85 -8.82 12.72
N ALA A 14 12.98 -7.51 12.84
CA ALA A 14 11.99 -6.55 12.37
C ALA A 14 12.64 -5.69 11.28
N ILE A 15 12.16 -5.82 10.05
CA ILE A 15 12.72 -5.12 8.89
C ILE A 15 11.71 -4.07 8.45
N ASP A 16 12.13 -2.82 8.49
CA ASP A 16 11.36 -1.71 7.92
C ASP A 16 11.52 -1.72 6.39
N VAL A 17 10.43 -1.97 5.68
CA VAL A 17 10.40 -2.03 4.22
C VAL A 17 9.61 -0.89 3.61
N THR A 18 9.22 0.11 4.40
CA THR A 18 8.31 1.20 3.97
C THR A 18 8.79 1.86 2.68
N ASN A 19 10.01 2.38 2.67
CA ASN A 19 10.56 3.07 1.50
C ASN A 19 10.79 2.12 0.32
N ALA A 20 11.13 0.86 0.57
CA ALA A 20 11.36 -0.11 -0.49
C ALA A 20 10.06 -0.43 -1.24
N VAL A 21 8.96 -0.58 -0.50
CA VAL A 21 7.62 -0.82 -1.07
C VAL A 21 7.10 0.41 -1.78
N VAL A 22 7.18 1.60 -1.17
CA VAL A 22 6.78 2.87 -1.80
C VAL A 22 7.55 3.08 -3.11
N ALA A 23 8.87 2.90 -3.10
CA ALA A 23 9.69 3.05 -4.30
C ALA A 23 9.35 2.03 -5.39
N ALA A 24 8.98 0.80 -5.02
CA ALA A 24 8.57 -0.22 -5.98
C ALA A 24 7.25 0.17 -6.67
N ILE A 25 6.27 0.65 -5.90
CA ILE A 25 4.98 1.10 -6.45
C ILE A 25 5.19 2.37 -7.30
N ALA A 26 5.97 3.33 -6.84
CA ALA A 26 6.25 4.57 -7.59
C ALA A 26 6.89 4.28 -8.96
N ARG A 27 7.83 3.32 -9.02
CA ARG A 27 8.42 2.87 -10.30
C ARG A 27 7.41 2.18 -11.21
N GLU A 28 6.47 1.44 -10.64
CA GLU A 28 5.43 0.78 -11.43
C GLU A 28 4.41 1.81 -11.98
N LEU A 29 4.07 2.83 -11.18
CA LEU A 29 3.25 3.95 -11.63
C LEU A 29 3.92 4.73 -12.75
N ASP A 30 5.23 4.99 -12.63
CA ASP A 30 6.01 5.61 -13.70
C ASP A 30 5.98 4.79 -14.99
N ARG A 31 6.16 3.47 -14.87
CA ARG A 31 6.13 2.53 -16.00
C ARG A 31 4.79 2.52 -16.75
N VAL A 32 3.67 2.67 -16.03
CA VAL A 32 2.31 2.56 -16.61
C VAL A 32 1.76 3.90 -17.08
N HIS A 33 1.99 4.97 -16.33
CA HIS A 33 1.36 6.27 -16.56
C HIS A 33 2.31 7.33 -17.14
N HIS A 34 3.62 7.06 -17.18
CA HIS A 34 4.65 8.00 -17.65
C HIS A 34 4.49 9.40 -17.05
N GLY A 35 4.46 9.44 -15.72
CA GLY A 35 4.09 10.59 -14.90
C GLY A 35 5.27 11.39 -14.36
N ASN A 36 4.97 12.27 -13.41
CA ASN A 36 5.98 13.00 -12.65
C ASN A 36 6.45 12.13 -11.46
N ASP A 37 7.76 11.93 -11.33
CA ASP A 37 8.35 11.11 -10.26
C ASP A 37 7.87 11.48 -8.85
N THR A 38 7.70 12.77 -8.56
CA THR A 38 7.23 13.24 -7.25
C THR A 38 5.77 12.89 -7.03
N LEU A 39 4.92 13.07 -8.05
CA LEU A 39 3.50 12.67 -7.96
C LEU A 39 3.34 11.16 -7.85
N ASN A 40 4.13 10.39 -8.61
CA ASN A 40 4.13 8.93 -8.54
C ASN A 40 4.56 8.44 -7.15
N TRP A 41 5.52 9.12 -6.52
CA TRP A 41 5.93 8.81 -5.15
C TRP A 41 4.83 9.11 -4.12
N LEU A 42 4.19 10.28 -4.21
CA LEU A 42 3.09 10.66 -3.31
C LEU A 42 1.90 9.70 -3.43
N GLU A 43 1.55 9.33 -4.67
CA GLU A 43 0.49 8.36 -4.92
C GLU A 43 0.85 6.98 -4.36
N ALA A 44 2.10 6.54 -4.52
CA ALA A 44 2.58 5.30 -3.93
C ALA A 44 2.50 5.30 -2.39
N GLU A 45 2.85 6.41 -1.74
CA GLU A 45 2.70 6.55 -0.27
C GLU A 45 1.23 6.46 0.16
N GLN A 46 0.32 7.08 -0.60
CA GLN A 46 -1.11 7.04 -0.34
C GLN A 46 -1.65 5.61 -0.47
N ILE A 47 -1.31 4.91 -1.55
CA ILE A 47 -1.70 3.51 -1.78
C ILE A 47 -1.26 2.61 -0.61
N VAL A 48 0.01 2.72 -0.18
CA VAL A 48 0.51 1.90 0.94
C VAL A 48 -0.20 2.26 2.25
N THR A 49 -0.52 3.55 2.46
CA THR A 49 -1.26 4.00 3.65
C THR A 49 -2.64 3.39 3.70
N ASP A 50 -3.35 3.40 2.58
CA ASP A 50 -4.71 2.87 2.51
C ASP A 50 -4.73 1.34 2.64
N LEU A 51 -3.74 0.65 2.07
CA LEU A 51 -3.57 -0.79 2.27
C LEU A 51 -3.32 -1.15 3.73
N LEU A 52 -2.47 -0.40 4.42
CA LEU A 52 -2.18 -0.64 5.84
C LEU A 52 -3.37 -0.34 6.74
N ARG A 53 -4.11 0.74 6.48
CA ARG A 53 -5.36 1.05 7.18
C ARG A 53 -6.35 -0.11 7.07
N ARG A 54 -6.57 -0.60 5.84
CA ARG A 54 -7.43 -1.77 5.59
C ARG A 54 -6.94 -3.02 6.31
N ALA A 55 -5.65 -3.32 6.26
CA ALA A 55 -5.06 -4.47 6.95
C ALA A 55 -5.20 -4.38 8.48
N ASN A 56 -5.21 -3.17 9.03
CA ASN A 56 -5.44 -2.91 10.45
C ASN A 56 -6.92 -2.85 10.85
N GLY A 57 -7.85 -3.07 9.90
CA GLY A 57 -9.29 -2.98 10.15
C GLY A 57 -9.83 -1.55 10.22
N GLU A 58 -9.02 -0.55 9.89
CA GLU A 58 -9.41 0.86 9.76
C GLU A 58 -10.04 1.07 8.38
N CYS A 59 -11.28 0.62 8.22
CA CYS A 59 -12.02 0.77 6.96
C CYS A 59 -12.76 2.10 6.91
N GLU A 60 -12.17 3.12 6.31
CA GLU A 60 -12.88 4.37 5.98
C GLU A 60 -13.45 4.27 4.56
N ILE A 61 -14.76 4.44 4.40
CA ILE A 61 -15.43 4.47 3.10
C ILE A 61 -15.06 5.79 2.41
N ALA A 62 -13.88 5.84 1.80
CA ALA A 62 -13.50 6.95 0.96
C ALA A 62 -14.19 6.77 -0.40
N GLY A 63 -15.36 7.39 -0.55
CA GLY A 63 -16.00 7.57 -1.85
C GLY A 63 -15.11 8.40 -2.76
N ARG A 64 -14.25 7.75 -3.55
CA ARG A 64 -13.63 8.31 -4.75
C ARG A 64 -13.61 7.25 -5.84
N GLY A 65 -14.31 7.57 -6.93
CA GLY A 65 -14.46 6.71 -8.08
C GLY A 65 -13.14 6.47 -8.79
N LEU A 66 -12.64 5.25 -8.64
CA LEU A 66 -11.86 4.50 -9.62
C LEU A 66 -12.27 3.03 -9.43
N GLU A 67 -13.30 2.60 -10.16
CA GLU A 67 -13.63 1.18 -10.33
C GLU A 67 -13.17 0.73 -11.72
N PRO A 68 -12.75 -0.53 -11.96
CA PRO A 68 -12.72 -1.66 -11.03
C PRO A 68 -11.34 -2.36 -10.95
N LEU A 69 -10.84 -2.57 -9.73
CA LEU A 69 -10.22 -3.85 -9.35
C LEU A 69 -11.20 -4.44 -8.35
N GLU A 70 -12.16 -5.18 -8.91
CA GLU A 70 -13.35 -5.74 -8.29
C GLU A 70 -13.14 -6.10 -6.82
N ALA A 71 -13.93 -5.46 -5.96
CA ALA A 71 -14.56 -6.10 -4.80
C ALA A 71 -13.73 -7.18 -4.09
N LEU A 72 -12.52 -6.84 -3.64
CA LEU A 72 -11.84 -7.66 -2.64
C LEU A 72 -12.36 -7.25 -1.27
N ASP A 73 -13.55 -7.80 -1.03
CA ASP A 73 -14.25 -8.05 0.22
C ASP A 73 -13.54 -7.43 1.44
N CYS A 74 -14.19 -6.42 2.04
CA CYS A 74 -13.97 -6.09 3.44
C CYS A 74 -14.37 -7.33 4.24
N GLY A 75 -13.46 -8.30 4.29
CA GLY A 75 -13.67 -9.60 4.89
C GLY A 75 -14.30 -9.38 6.25
N ALA A 76 -15.51 -9.92 6.39
CA ALA A 76 -16.22 -10.03 7.64
C ALA A 76 -15.20 -10.45 8.71
N ALA A 77 -14.92 -9.53 9.63
CA ALA A 77 -14.38 -9.90 10.92
C ALA A 77 -15.29 -10.99 11.48
N LEU A 78 -14.68 -12.10 11.90
CA LEU A 78 -15.27 -13.23 12.61
C LEU A 78 -16.48 -12.85 13.48
#